data_AF-A0A538QPU0-F1
#
_entry.id   AF-A0A538QPU0-F1
#
_cell.length_a   1.000
_cell.length_b   1.000
_cell.length_c   1.000
_cell.angle_alpha   90.00
_cell.angle_beta   90.00
_cell.angle_gamma   90.00
#
_symmetry.space_group_name_H-M   'P 1'
#
loop_
_entity.id
_entity.type
_entity.pdbx_description
1 polymer ?
#
loop_
_entity_poly.entity_id
_entity_poly.type
_entity_poly.pdbx_seq_one_letter_code
_entity_poly.pdbx_strand_id
1 'polypeptide(L)'
;MRAIGFLLVTLAVGFGSFGCGSTGRGDDVSDPGDDGHALVVPLDGSQTQGKYLLGETLDGLGQEPGYHANAVTRATTADGQAVTIAFDGSAALRSGSHRGTDPFFDGMLLTGSQGAHLRIKPLRGGTDLATYRLELRTPAGWVDQCGGGEAVPLAGKWQKSGFHEYAADRISFACTGSVAYKCTLWGYLAGSDATAMGWRAHQACTRMARGDYCAAGHSRTREGTPIQIFDVIGVGPAPPRHFEGVQNWPPDPDRMFFEAAWNDAAHPASCLSRRRWQGLPIGPLCDHDDLPDPRQDTGVRFCEDIEWPAPGSEPTGALLFNVSRYTDLALHVWKCGDTDLVSTVRGFYQLPDVIQPFPNMGTCEHVRNDGIVLRALRSDLNPDDFWELSLFRKAGDAVVARTAEPPPGFVPGIVPFEGYAFKAQSGDLVPLNLYLNTATGDRVSTTATPGDPYVLESVIGYVFRPETR
;
A
#
# COMPACT_ATOMS: atom_id res chain seq x y z
N MET A 1 10.61 70.15 -35.73
CA MET A 1 10.14 70.17 -37.13
C MET A 1 9.75 68.76 -37.53
N ARG A 2 8.47 68.62 -37.91
CA ARG A 2 7.85 67.61 -38.78
C ARG A 2 8.01 66.12 -38.48
N ALA A 3 6.86 65.57 -38.08
CA ALA A 3 6.43 64.18 -38.18
C ALA A 3 6.49 63.61 -39.61
N ILE A 4 6.46 62.26 -39.67
CA ILE A 4 5.83 61.29 -40.60
C ILE A 4 6.50 59.95 -40.25
N GLY A 5 5.88 58.80 -39.98
CA GLY A 5 4.52 58.30 -40.20
C GLY A 5 4.60 56.89 -40.80
N PHE A 6 4.33 55.85 -39.99
CA PHE A 6 3.82 54.49 -40.29
C PHE A 6 4.45 53.59 -41.37
N LEU A 7 4.77 52.32 -41.02
CA LEU A 7 3.89 51.15 -41.30
C LEU A 7 4.43 49.87 -40.64
N LEU A 8 3.54 49.09 -40.00
CA LEU A 8 3.74 47.72 -39.55
C LEU A 8 3.87 46.75 -40.74
N VAL A 9 4.79 45.78 -40.63
CA VAL A 9 4.63 44.44 -41.21
C VAL A 9 5.09 43.42 -40.15
N THR A 10 4.17 42.55 -39.75
CA THR A 10 4.35 41.41 -38.87
C THR A 10 5.13 40.29 -39.58
N LEU A 11 6.19 39.78 -38.94
CA LEU A 11 6.79 38.48 -39.28
C LEU A 11 6.80 37.61 -38.02
N ALA A 12 6.05 36.52 -38.06
CA ALA A 12 6.10 35.45 -37.07
C ALA A 12 7.34 34.59 -37.33
N VAL A 13 8.15 34.35 -36.30
CA VAL A 13 9.28 33.41 -36.34
C VAL A 13 9.08 32.40 -35.21
N GLY A 14 8.93 31.13 -35.60
CA GLY A 14 8.86 29.99 -34.70
C GLY A 14 10.23 29.68 -34.11
N PHE A 15 10.26 29.35 -32.81
CA PHE A 15 11.45 28.88 -32.12
C PHE A 15 11.55 27.36 -32.23
N GLY A 16 12.59 26.88 -32.92
CA GLY A 16 13.07 25.51 -32.86
C GLY A 16 14.11 25.36 -31.75
N SER A 17 13.97 24.33 -30.93
CA SER A 17 14.89 24.00 -29.84
C SER A 17 16.11 23.24 -30.34
N PHE A 18 17.28 23.64 -29.86
CA PHE A 18 18.58 23.03 -30.11
C PHE A 18 18.76 21.72 -29.34
N GLY A 19 19.14 20.66 -30.05
CA GLY A 19 19.71 19.45 -29.46
C GLY A 19 21.23 19.56 -29.34
N CYS A 20 21.79 19.07 -28.24
CA CYS A 20 23.22 18.83 -28.08
C CYS A 20 23.42 17.36 -27.70
N GLY A 21 24.21 16.65 -28.51
CA GLY A 21 24.49 15.23 -28.33
C GLY A 21 25.57 14.97 -27.27
N SER A 22 25.54 13.76 -26.73
CA SER A 22 26.64 13.15 -25.99
C SER A 22 26.93 11.76 -26.59
N THR A 23 28.17 11.57 -27.01
CA THR A 23 28.71 10.32 -27.55
C THR A 23 29.21 9.38 -26.43
N GLY A 24 28.64 8.17 -26.39
CA GLY A 24 29.29 6.87 -26.16
C GLY A 24 30.10 6.59 -24.89
N ARG A 25 29.55 5.75 -23.98
CA ARG A 25 30.32 4.76 -23.20
C ARG A 25 29.40 3.64 -22.64
N GLY A 26 29.50 2.45 -23.22
CA GLY A 26 29.21 1.15 -22.58
C GLY A 26 27.78 0.62 -22.71
N ASP A 27 27.53 -0.14 -23.78
CA ASP A 27 26.36 -1.02 -23.95
C ASP A 27 26.43 -2.22 -22.99
N ASP A 28 25.32 -2.46 -22.28
CA ASP A 28 24.70 -3.76 -21.89
C ASP A 28 23.90 -3.61 -20.58
N VAL A 29 22.80 -2.84 -20.66
CA VAL A 29 21.60 -3.15 -19.87
C VAL A 29 20.51 -3.29 -20.91
N SER A 30 20.09 -4.52 -21.17
CA SER A 30 18.92 -4.83 -21.99
C SER A 30 17.74 -3.99 -21.49
N ASP A 31 17.28 -3.06 -22.33
CA ASP A 31 16.02 -2.34 -22.15
C ASP A 31 14.89 -3.38 -21.95
N PRO A 32 14.26 -3.44 -20.76
CA PRO A 32 13.26 -4.46 -20.48
C PRO A 32 11.86 -4.11 -21.00
N GLY A 33 11.66 -3.09 -21.84
CA GLY A 33 10.29 -2.75 -22.25
C GLY A 33 10.13 -1.84 -23.45
N ASP A 34 10.12 -2.44 -24.64
CA ASP A 34 9.32 -1.92 -25.77
C ASP A 34 8.49 -3.06 -26.38
N ASP A 35 7.52 -3.57 -25.61
CA ASP A 35 6.59 -4.64 -26.02
C ASP A 35 5.11 -4.18 -26.11
N GLY A 36 4.89 -2.86 -26.11
CA GLY A 36 3.55 -2.26 -26.22
C GLY A 36 2.80 -2.09 -24.89
N HIS A 37 3.43 -2.40 -23.75
CA HIS A 37 2.94 -2.04 -22.42
C HIS A 37 3.76 -0.88 -21.84
N ALA A 38 3.07 0.17 -21.36
CA ALA A 38 3.72 1.18 -20.54
C ALA A 38 4.00 0.56 -19.17
N LEU A 39 5.20 -0.03 -19.00
CA LEU A 39 5.74 -0.31 -17.68
C LEU A 39 5.70 1.00 -16.89
N VAL A 40 5.06 0.96 -15.73
CA VAL A 40 4.95 2.15 -14.89
C VAL A 40 6.14 2.10 -13.95
N VAL A 41 7.18 2.88 -14.28
CA VAL A 41 8.28 3.10 -13.34
C VAL A 41 7.67 3.55 -12.01
N PRO A 42 8.03 2.93 -10.87
CA PRO A 42 7.60 3.40 -9.56
C PRO A 42 8.06 4.85 -9.34
N LEU A 43 7.19 5.82 -9.60
CA LEU A 43 7.47 7.24 -9.41
C LEU A 43 6.48 7.84 -8.39
N ASP A 44 7.03 8.58 -7.43
CA ASP A 44 6.36 9.56 -6.57
C ASP A 44 5.20 9.08 -5.69
N GLY A 45 5.37 7.97 -4.95
CA GLY A 45 4.46 7.65 -3.84
C GLY A 45 3.04 7.27 -4.26
N SER A 46 2.80 7.05 -5.55
CA SER A 46 1.48 6.82 -6.13
C SER A 46 1.15 5.34 -6.34
N GLN A 47 2.03 4.43 -5.93
CA GLN A 47 1.81 2.99 -6.09
C GLN A 47 0.74 2.51 -5.11
N THR A 48 -0.46 2.26 -5.62
CA THR A 48 -1.60 1.79 -4.82
C THR A 48 -1.41 0.34 -4.42
N GLN A 49 -1.35 0.10 -3.12
CA GLN A 49 -1.15 -1.23 -2.57
C GLN A 49 -2.45 -2.02 -2.41
N GLY A 50 -2.33 -3.26 -1.95
CA GLY A 50 -3.47 -4.16 -1.80
C GLY A 50 -3.22 -5.32 -0.85
N LYS A 51 -4.31 -5.96 -0.43
CA LYS A 51 -4.34 -7.13 0.45
C LYS A 51 -4.15 -8.42 -0.33
N TYR A 52 -4.73 -8.48 -1.52
CA TYR A 52 -4.85 -9.71 -2.29
C TYR A 52 -3.62 -9.95 -3.17
N LEU A 53 -3.07 -11.16 -3.11
CA LEU A 53 -1.85 -11.54 -3.81
C LEU A 53 -2.13 -11.77 -5.29
N LEU A 54 -3.05 -12.67 -5.62
CA LEU A 54 -3.49 -13.00 -6.98
C LEU A 54 -4.82 -12.34 -7.34
N GLY A 55 -5.54 -11.82 -6.34
CA GLY A 55 -6.84 -11.17 -6.47
C GLY A 55 -7.85 -11.82 -5.51
N GLU A 56 -8.85 -11.07 -5.07
CA GLU A 56 -9.79 -11.52 -4.03
C GLU A 56 -10.40 -12.90 -4.33
N THR A 57 -10.87 -13.09 -5.56
CA THR A 57 -11.46 -14.36 -6.00
C THR A 57 -10.42 -15.47 -6.09
N LEU A 58 -9.27 -15.23 -6.73
CA LEU A 58 -8.24 -16.26 -6.94
C LEU A 58 -7.55 -16.69 -5.64
N ASP A 59 -7.36 -15.76 -4.70
CA ASP A 59 -6.81 -16.04 -3.38
C ASP A 59 -7.73 -16.99 -2.59
N GLY A 60 -9.05 -16.85 -2.76
CA GLY A 60 -10.08 -17.67 -2.11
C GLY A 60 -10.41 -18.99 -2.80
N LEU A 61 -10.05 -19.16 -4.08
CA LEU A 61 -10.39 -20.36 -4.86
C LEU A 61 -9.43 -21.54 -4.65
N GLY A 62 -8.21 -21.31 -4.15
CA GLY A 62 -7.21 -22.37 -3.97
C GLY A 62 -7.67 -23.52 -3.07
N GLN A 63 -7.86 -24.71 -3.65
CA GLN A 63 -8.26 -25.93 -2.92
C GLN A 63 -7.08 -26.87 -2.63
N GLU A 64 -5.92 -26.65 -3.24
CA GLU A 64 -4.70 -27.38 -2.88
C GLU A 64 -4.24 -26.93 -1.48
N PRO A 65 -4.02 -27.87 -0.52
CA PRO A 65 -3.61 -27.50 0.83
C PRO A 65 -2.35 -26.64 0.84
N GLY A 66 -2.45 -25.45 1.42
CA GLY A 66 -1.33 -24.52 1.54
C GLY A 66 -1.07 -23.63 0.32
N TYR A 67 -1.86 -23.72 -0.77
CA TYR A 67 -1.66 -22.91 -1.98
C TYR A 67 -2.89 -22.09 -2.38
N HIS A 68 -2.66 -21.00 -3.10
CA HIS A 68 -3.68 -20.25 -3.83
C HIS A 68 -4.04 -20.96 -5.15
N ALA A 69 -5.01 -20.41 -5.88
CA ALA A 69 -5.45 -20.97 -7.15
C ALA A 69 -4.28 -21.12 -8.14
N ASN A 70 -4.16 -22.32 -8.70
CA ASN A 70 -3.18 -22.69 -9.71
C ASN A 70 -3.77 -23.75 -10.65
N ALA A 71 -3.14 -23.93 -11.80
CA ALA A 71 -3.51 -24.95 -12.78
C ALA A 71 -2.28 -25.71 -13.28
N VAL A 72 -2.50 -26.86 -13.90
CA VAL A 72 -1.46 -27.63 -14.57
C VAL A 72 -1.18 -27.07 -15.96
N THR A 73 0.08 -27.15 -16.41
CA THR A 73 0.48 -26.64 -17.73
C THR A 73 0.11 -27.58 -18.90
N ARG A 74 -0.40 -28.78 -18.61
CA ARG A 74 -1.05 -29.63 -19.62
C ARG A 74 -2.45 -29.08 -19.88
N ALA A 75 -2.65 -28.53 -21.07
CA ALA A 75 -3.86 -27.84 -21.47
C ALA A 75 -4.49 -28.52 -22.69
N THR A 76 -5.72 -28.13 -22.98
CA THR A 76 -6.45 -28.54 -24.17
C THR A 76 -6.82 -27.31 -24.98
N THR A 77 -6.47 -27.26 -26.26
CA THR A 77 -6.88 -26.17 -27.16
C THR A 77 -8.40 -26.15 -27.35
N ALA A 78 -8.95 -25.06 -27.90
CA ALA A 78 -10.39 -24.93 -28.12
C ALA A 78 -10.98 -26.03 -29.03
N ASP A 79 -10.18 -26.59 -29.93
CA ASP A 79 -10.53 -27.71 -30.82
C ASP A 79 -10.27 -29.11 -30.21
N GLY A 80 -9.82 -29.18 -28.96
CA GLY A 80 -9.70 -30.44 -28.22
C GLY A 80 -8.31 -31.11 -28.27
N GLN A 81 -7.29 -30.44 -28.81
CA GLN A 81 -5.93 -31.00 -28.88
C GLN A 81 -5.17 -30.83 -27.57
N ALA A 82 -4.50 -31.89 -27.13
CA ALA A 82 -3.65 -31.85 -25.95
C ALA A 82 -2.34 -31.10 -26.26
N VAL A 83 -2.02 -30.11 -25.43
CA VAL A 83 -0.83 -29.26 -25.57
C VAL A 83 -0.18 -29.03 -24.22
N THR A 84 1.08 -28.60 -24.22
CA THR A 84 1.76 -28.16 -23.00
C THR A 84 2.12 -26.70 -23.15
N ILE A 85 1.64 -25.87 -22.23
CA ILE A 85 2.07 -24.48 -22.14
C ILE A 85 3.37 -24.38 -21.33
N ALA A 86 4.22 -23.46 -21.74
CA ALA A 86 5.37 -23.03 -21.00
C ALA A 86 5.29 -21.51 -20.82
N PHE A 87 6.25 -20.98 -20.08
CA PHE A 87 6.43 -19.55 -19.92
C PHE A 87 7.46 -19.05 -20.89
N ASP A 88 7.32 -17.78 -21.24
CA ASP A 88 8.21 -17.05 -22.10
C ASP A 88 8.29 -15.62 -21.63
N GLY A 89 9.48 -15.03 -21.80
CA GLY A 89 9.78 -13.72 -21.27
C GLY A 89 9.44 -13.57 -19.78
N SER A 90 8.86 -12.42 -19.46
CA SER A 90 8.55 -11.98 -18.12
C SER A 90 7.21 -12.47 -17.57
N ALA A 91 6.17 -12.49 -18.41
CA ALA A 91 4.80 -12.85 -18.06
C ALA A 91 3.97 -13.21 -19.31
N ALA A 92 4.49 -14.04 -20.21
CA ALA A 92 3.79 -14.50 -21.40
C ALA A 92 3.73 -16.04 -21.49
N LEU A 93 2.70 -16.55 -22.19
CA LEU A 93 2.56 -17.98 -22.47
C LEU A 93 3.27 -18.36 -23.76
N ARG A 94 3.76 -19.60 -23.82
CA ARG A 94 4.32 -20.21 -25.04
C ARG A 94 3.86 -21.63 -25.23
N SER A 95 3.62 -22.03 -26.48
CA SER A 95 3.40 -23.42 -26.89
C SER A 95 3.95 -23.61 -28.29
N GLY A 96 5.01 -24.41 -28.42
CA GLY A 96 5.75 -24.52 -29.69
C GLY A 96 6.25 -23.14 -30.17
N SER A 97 5.79 -22.71 -31.35
CA SER A 97 6.08 -21.39 -31.93
C SER A 97 5.11 -20.29 -31.50
N HIS A 98 3.97 -20.63 -30.90
CA HIS A 98 2.96 -19.67 -30.45
C HIS A 98 3.40 -19.01 -29.14
N ARG A 99 3.28 -17.67 -29.07
CA ARG A 99 3.75 -16.86 -27.93
C ARG A 99 2.77 -15.73 -27.61
N GLY A 100 2.69 -15.36 -26.34
CA GLY A 100 1.98 -14.16 -25.90
C GLY A 100 0.50 -14.16 -26.27
N THR A 101 0.10 -13.20 -27.09
CA THR A 101 -1.29 -12.96 -27.51
C THR A 101 -1.73 -13.71 -28.76
N ASP A 102 -0.95 -14.70 -29.22
CA ASP A 102 -1.31 -15.53 -30.37
C ASP A 102 -2.74 -16.13 -30.21
N PRO A 103 -3.63 -16.00 -31.23
CA PRO A 103 -4.98 -16.56 -31.20
C PRO A 103 -5.05 -18.06 -30.90
N PHE A 104 -3.94 -18.80 -31.05
CA PHE A 104 -3.80 -20.19 -30.61
C PHE A 104 -4.20 -20.42 -29.15
N PHE A 105 -4.03 -19.41 -28.28
CA PHE A 105 -4.41 -19.51 -26.88
C PHE A 105 -5.89 -19.19 -26.60
N ASP A 106 -6.66 -18.69 -27.58
CA ASP A 106 -8.08 -18.34 -27.38
C ASP A 106 -8.93 -19.59 -27.12
N GLY A 107 -9.62 -19.62 -25.98
CA GLY A 107 -10.49 -20.71 -25.59
C GLY A 107 -9.76 -21.94 -25.04
N MET A 108 -8.44 -21.86 -24.82
CA MET A 108 -7.66 -22.95 -24.24
C MET A 108 -8.12 -23.26 -22.81
N LEU A 109 -8.22 -24.55 -22.50
CA LEU A 109 -8.67 -25.07 -21.21
C LEU A 109 -7.49 -25.60 -20.40
N LEU A 110 -7.31 -25.04 -19.21
CA LEU A 110 -6.37 -25.49 -18.19
C LEU A 110 -7.14 -26.23 -17.10
N THR A 111 -6.46 -27.18 -16.44
CA THR A 111 -7.06 -27.96 -15.34
C THR A 111 -6.46 -27.55 -14.01
N GLY A 112 -7.29 -27.04 -13.11
CA GLY A 112 -6.95 -26.71 -11.72
C GLY A 112 -7.15 -27.88 -10.76
N SER A 113 -6.95 -27.61 -9.47
CA SER A 113 -7.24 -28.55 -8.38
C SER A 113 -8.67 -29.09 -8.46
N GLN A 114 -8.88 -30.35 -8.08
CA GLN A 114 -10.18 -31.05 -8.11
C GLN A 114 -10.83 -31.12 -9.51
N GLY A 115 -10.04 -31.01 -10.58
CA GLY A 115 -10.55 -31.09 -11.95
C GLY A 115 -11.29 -29.83 -12.42
N ALA A 116 -11.09 -28.70 -11.74
CA ALA A 116 -11.67 -27.44 -12.16
C ALA A 116 -11.16 -27.04 -13.55
N HIS A 117 -12.03 -26.54 -14.41
CA HIS A 117 -11.65 -26.09 -15.76
C HIS A 117 -11.57 -24.56 -15.81
N LEU A 118 -10.40 -24.06 -16.19
CA LEU A 118 -10.12 -22.65 -16.41
C LEU A 118 -9.94 -22.41 -17.91
N ARG A 119 -10.77 -21.54 -18.49
CA ARG A 119 -10.63 -21.10 -19.87
C ARG A 119 -9.87 -19.79 -19.91
N ILE A 120 -8.87 -19.72 -20.79
CA ILE A 120 -8.11 -18.49 -21.03
C ILE A 120 -8.48 -17.88 -22.38
N LYS A 121 -8.37 -16.56 -22.47
CA LYS A 121 -8.47 -15.82 -23.71
C LYS A 121 -7.43 -14.70 -23.74
N PRO A 122 -6.53 -14.63 -24.73
CA PRO A 122 -5.62 -13.51 -24.89
C PRO A 122 -6.36 -12.18 -24.99
N LEU A 123 -5.83 -11.13 -24.35
CA LEU A 123 -6.39 -9.79 -24.40
C LEU A 123 -5.46 -8.80 -25.10
N ARG A 124 -4.26 -8.57 -24.53
CA ARG A 124 -3.29 -7.61 -25.05
C ARG A 124 -1.87 -7.95 -24.62
N GLY A 125 -0.89 -7.35 -25.30
CA GLY A 125 0.53 -7.53 -25.05
C GLY A 125 1.29 -8.30 -26.12
N GLY A 126 2.54 -8.59 -25.80
CA GLY A 126 3.53 -9.15 -26.71
C GLY A 126 4.06 -10.52 -26.25
N THR A 127 5.27 -10.83 -26.69
CA THR A 127 5.93 -12.10 -26.36
C THR A 127 6.66 -12.08 -25.02
N ASP A 128 6.89 -10.91 -24.44
CA ASP A 128 7.50 -10.78 -23.11
C ASP A 128 6.44 -10.66 -22.01
N LEU A 129 5.49 -9.73 -22.15
CA LEU A 129 4.35 -9.59 -21.26
C LEU A 129 3.03 -9.65 -22.03
N ALA A 130 2.13 -10.53 -21.60
CA ALA A 130 0.80 -10.67 -22.16
C ALA A 130 -0.27 -10.82 -21.07
N THR A 131 -1.47 -10.33 -21.34
CA THR A 131 -2.61 -10.44 -20.44
C THR A 131 -3.72 -11.29 -21.02
N TYR A 132 -4.49 -11.91 -20.13
CA TYR A 132 -5.52 -12.89 -20.48
C TYR A 132 -6.79 -12.64 -19.66
N ARG A 133 -7.95 -12.94 -20.24
CA ARG A 133 -9.19 -13.14 -19.48
C ARG A 133 -9.24 -14.56 -18.96
N LEU A 134 -9.72 -14.71 -17.72
CA LEU A 134 -9.83 -15.99 -17.03
C LEU A 134 -11.29 -16.30 -16.74
N GLU A 135 -11.77 -17.42 -17.24
CA GLU A 135 -13.13 -17.87 -16.99
C GLU A 135 -13.14 -19.26 -16.36
N LEU A 136 -13.70 -19.39 -15.16
CA LEU A 136 -13.84 -20.67 -14.48
C LEU A 136 -15.16 -21.33 -14.87
N ARG A 137 -15.12 -22.65 -15.10
CA ARG A 137 -16.34 -23.44 -15.30
C ARG A 137 -17.07 -23.65 -13.98
N THR A 138 -18.33 -23.21 -13.94
CA THR A 138 -19.28 -23.47 -12.84
C THR A 138 -20.51 -24.22 -13.36
N PRO A 139 -21.38 -24.76 -12.49
CA PRO A 139 -22.66 -25.34 -12.92
C PRO A 139 -23.56 -24.36 -13.68
N ALA A 140 -23.47 -23.06 -13.37
CA ALA A 140 -24.24 -22.00 -14.02
C ALA A 140 -23.63 -21.52 -15.36
N GLY A 141 -22.41 -21.95 -15.69
CA GLY A 141 -21.70 -21.52 -16.89
C GLY A 141 -20.28 -21.05 -16.62
N TRP A 142 -19.72 -20.33 -17.59
CA TRP A 142 -18.39 -19.71 -17.48
C TRP A 142 -18.51 -18.38 -16.73
N VAL A 143 -17.70 -18.21 -15.69
CA VAL A 143 -17.69 -17.00 -14.84
C VAL A 143 -16.33 -16.35 -14.95
N ASP A 144 -16.29 -15.04 -15.19
CA ASP A 144 -15.05 -14.26 -15.20
C ASP A 144 -14.47 -14.15 -13.78
N GLN A 145 -13.21 -14.54 -13.60
CA GLN A 145 -12.53 -14.57 -12.31
C GLN A 145 -11.85 -13.25 -11.94
N CYS A 146 -11.72 -12.33 -12.89
CA CYS A 146 -11.13 -11.01 -12.67
C CYS A 146 -12.18 -9.88 -12.73
N GLY A 147 -13.49 -10.22 -12.73
CA GLY A 147 -14.57 -9.24 -12.65
C GLY A 147 -14.60 -8.23 -13.80
N GLY A 148 -14.25 -8.66 -15.02
CA GLY A 148 -14.11 -7.80 -16.20
C GLY A 148 -12.68 -7.29 -16.44
N GLY A 149 -11.77 -7.49 -15.47
CA GLY A 149 -10.35 -7.18 -15.59
C GLY A 149 -9.56 -8.23 -16.38
N GLU A 150 -8.25 -8.01 -16.46
CA GLU A 150 -7.29 -8.91 -17.11
C GLU A 150 -6.37 -9.56 -16.08
N ALA A 151 -5.67 -10.63 -16.46
CA ALA A 151 -4.70 -11.32 -15.63
C ALA A 151 -3.36 -11.52 -16.32
N VAL A 152 -2.27 -11.51 -15.55
CA VAL A 152 -0.95 -11.95 -16.00
C VAL A 152 -0.70 -13.40 -15.60
N PRO A 153 -0.09 -14.24 -16.46
CA PRO A 153 0.35 -15.57 -16.10
C PRO A 153 1.66 -15.50 -15.29
N LEU A 154 1.81 -16.38 -14.31
CA LEU A 154 3.00 -16.49 -13.45
C LEU A 154 3.44 -17.96 -13.38
N ALA A 155 4.74 -18.20 -13.56
CA ALA A 155 5.32 -19.55 -13.54
C ALA A 155 5.20 -20.20 -12.16
N GLY A 156 4.86 -21.49 -12.08
CA GLY A 156 4.75 -22.18 -10.81
C GLY A 156 3.46 -21.87 -10.04
N LYS A 157 3.54 -21.87 -8.71
CA LYS A 157 2.39 -21.76 -7.81
C LYS A 157 2.70 -20.88 -6.60
N TRP A 158 1.67 -20.27 -6.03
CA TRP A 158 1.81 -19.42 -4.83
C TRP A 158 1.28 -20.12 -3.60
N GLN A 159 2.11 -20.22 -2.57
CA GLN A 159 1.70 -20.66 -1.25
C GLN A 159 0.81 -19.61 -0.58
N LYS A 160 -0.09 -20.03 0.32
CA LYS A 160 -0.89 -19.13 1.17
C LYS A 160 -0.03 -18.28 2.09
N SER A 161 1.19 -18.75 2.38
CA SER A 161 2.22 -17.98 3.05
C SER A 161 2.71 -16.81 2.20
N GLY A 162 2.37 -16.68 0.91
CA GLY A 162 2.88 -15.67 -0.01
C GLY A 162 4.21 -16.02 -0.68
N PHE A 163 4.75 -17.21 -0.47
CA PHE A 163 5.95 -17.68 -1.16
C PHE A 163 5.61 -18.17 -2.58
N HIS A 164 6.36 -17.71 -3.57
CA HIS A 164 6.26 -18.13 -4.97
C HIS A 164 7.17 -19.34 -5.19
N GLU A 165 6.56 -20.49 -5.38
CA GLU A 165 7.25 -21.74 -5.61
C GLU A 165 7.32 -22.05 -7.10
N TYR A 166 8.54 -22.23 -7.61
CA TYR A 166 8.73 -22.68 -8.96
C TYR A 166 8.30 -24.14 -9.12
N ALA A 167 7.43 -24.37 -10.10
CA ALA A 167 7.00 -25.70 -10.51
C ALA A 167 6.70 -25.67 -12.01
N ALA A 168 7.55 -26.32 -12.81
CA ALA A 168 7.48 -26.26 -14.28
C ALA A 168 6.16 -26.82 -14.86
N ASP A 169 5.45 -27.65 -14.10
CA ASP A 169 4.15 -28.23 -14.47
C ASP A 169 2.96 -27.48 -13.87
N ARG A 170 3.18 -26.28 -13.32
CA ARG A 170 2.17 -25.43 -12.70
C ARG A 170 2.20 -24.00 -13.22
N ILE A 171 1.04 -23.37 -13.18
CA ILE A 171 0.81 -21.97 -13.52
C ILE A 171 -0.16 -21.36 -12.52
N SER A 172 0.14 -20.13 -12.11
CA SER A 172 -0.80 -19.25 -11.42
C SER A 172 -1.12 -18.05 -12.30
N PHE A 173 -2.20 -17.35 -11.96
CA PHE A 173 -2.55 -16.08 -12.59
C PHE A 173 -2.82 -15.04 -11.53
N ALA A 174 -2.53 -13.78 -11.84
CA ALA A 174 -2.83 -12.65 -10.98
C ALA A 174 -3.74 -11.67 -11.72
N CYS A 175 -4.91 -11.39 -11.18
CA CYS A 175 -5.89 -10.47 -11.75
C CYS A 175 -5.48 -9.00 -11.55
N THR A 176 -6.01 -8.12 -12.38
CA THR A 176 -5.87 -6.67 -12.26
C THR A 176 -6.20 -6.21 -10.84
N GLY A 177 -5.41 -5.29 -10.30
CA GLY A 177 -5.57 -4.78 -8.94
C GLY A 177 -4.92 -5.64 -7.85
N SER A 178 -4.66 -6.92 -8.13
CA SER A 178 -3.88 -7.76 -7.22
C SER A 178 -2.41 -7.33 -7.15
N VAL A 179 -1.75 -7.68 -6.06
CA VAL A 179 -0.38 -7.26 -5.82
C VAL A 179 0.61 -7.91 -6.78
N ALA A 180 0.48 -9.21 -7.08
CA ALA A 180 1.38 -9.88 -8.02
C ALA A 180 1.25 -9.31 -9.43
N TYR A 181 0.04 -8.91 -9.84
CA TYR A 181 -0.19 -8.20 -11.10
C TYR A 181 0.49 -6.83 -11.12
N LYS A 182 0.32 -6.05 -10.05
CA LYS A 182 0.92 -4.71 -9.93
C LYS A 182 2.45 -4.77 -9.95
N CYS A 183 3.06 -5.71 -9.23
CA CYS A 183 4.52 -5.89 -9.21
C CYS A 183 5.09 -6.15 -10.60
N THR A 184 4.42 -6.98 -11.40
CA THR A 184 4.80 -7.19 -12.81
C THR A 184 4.72 -5.88 -13.60
N LEU A 185 3.65 -5.11 -13.46
CA LEU A 185 3.51 -3.83 -14.18
C LEU A 185 4.45 -2.72 -13.69
N TRP A 186 4.92 -2.81 -12.45
CA TRP A 186 5.96 -1.94 -11.91
C TRP A 186 7.37 -2.31 -12.39
N GLY A 187 7.51 -3.35 -13.22
CA GLY A 187 8.80 -3.79 -13.78
C GLY A 187 9.55 -4.80 -12.91
N TYR A 188 8.96 -5.29 -11.80
CA TYR A 188 9.51 -6.42 -11.06
C TYR A 188 9.03 -7.70 -11.71
N LEU A 189 9.80 -8.26 -12.63
CA LEU A 189 9.36 -9.33 -13.51
C LEU A 189 9.78 -10.70 -12.97
N ALA A 190 8.81 -11.57 -12.67
CA ALA A 190 9.09 -12.90 -12.12
C ALA A 190 9.78 -13.81 -13.14
N GLY A 191 9.33 -13.79 -14.40
CA GLY A 191 9.80 -14.71 -15.43
C GLY A 191 9.58 -16.17 -15.05
N SER A 192 10.47 -17.05 -15.51
CA SER A 192 10.39 -18.50 -15.26
C SER A 192 11.67 -19.12 -14.70
N ASP A 193 12.68 -18.32 -14.42
CA ASP A 193 13.92 -18.76 -13.77
C ASP A 193 13.89 -18.37 -12.29
N ALA A 194 13.69 -19.35 -11.42
CA ALA A 194 13.63 -19.16 -9.97
C ALA A 194 14.95 -18.68 -9.35
N THR A 195 16.07 -18.78 -10.09
CA THR A 195 17.39 -18.32 -9.66
C THR A 195 17.67 -16.88 -10.07
N ALA A 196 16.89 -16.32 -10.99
CA ALA A 196 17.08 -14.97 -11.50
C ALA A 196 16.73 -13.89 -10.46
N MET A 197 17.40 -12.74 -10.56
CA MET A 197 17.13 -11.59 -9.69
C MET A 197 15.68 -11.11 -9.79
N GLY A 198 15.11 -11.11 -11.01
CA GLY A 198 13.71 -10.71 -11.24
C GLY A 198 12.70 -11.54 -10.44
N TRP A 199 12.92 -12.86 -10.34
CA TRP A 199 12.09 -13.75 -9.53
C TRP A 199 12.11 -13.37 -8.04
N ARG A 200 13.32 -13.14 -7.49
CA ARG A 200 13.49 -12.72 -6.09
C ARG A 200 12.88 -11.34 -5.84
N ALA A 201 13.04 -10.42 -6.79
CA ALA A 201 12.54 -9.06 -6.70
C ALA A 201 11.02 -8.94 -6.82
N HIS A 202 10.39 -9.70 -7.74
CA HIS A 202 8.92 -9.79 -7.83
C HIS A 202 8.34 -10.27 -6.50
N GLN A 203 8.94 -11.32 -5.94
CA GLN A 203 8.58 -11.82 -4.63
C GLN A 203 8.72 -10.78 -3.51
N ALA A 204 9.87 -10.11 -3.41
CA ALA A 204 10.08 -9.00 -2.47
C ALA A 204 9.03 -7.88 -2.65
N CYS A 205 8.73 -7.52 -3.90
CA CYS A 205 7.69 -6.55 -4.23
C CYS A 205 6.33 -6.97 -3.69
N THR A 206 5.93 -8.23 -3.87
CA THR A 206 4.62 -8.69 -3.40
C THR A 206 4.48 -8.65 -1.87
N ARG A 207 5.56 -8.93 -1.14
CA ARG A 207 5.62 -8.80 0.33
C ARG A 207 5.47 -7.34 0.75
N MET A 208 6.31 -6.49 0.18
CA MET A 208 6.31 -5.05 0.44
C MET A 208 4.95 -4.42 0.20
N ALA A 209 4.37 -4.73 -0.96
CA ALA A 209 3.09 -4.23 -1.39
C ALA A 209 1.99 -4.58 -0.38
N ARG A 210 1.93 -5.84 0.05
CA ARG A 210 0.96 -6.30 1.06
C ARG A 210 1.29 -5.84 2.48
N GLY A 211 2.50 -5.30 2.69
CA GLY A 211 3.03 -5.05 4.03
C GLY A 211 3.16 -6.35 4.81
N ASP A 212 3.56 -7.45 4.18
CA ASP A 212 3.64 -8.79 4.79
C ASP A 212 4.97 -8.99 5.52
N TYR A 213 5.18 -8.21 6.58
CA TYR A 213 6.48 -8.07 7.26
C TYR A 213 7.05 -9.39 7.78
N CYS A 214 6.20 -10.34 8.19
CA CYS A 214 6.64 -11.62 8.76
C CYS A 214 6.78 -12.75 7.72
N ALA A 215 6.57 -12.46 6.43
CA ALA A 215 6.51 -13.46 5.35
C ALA A 215 5.51 -14.62 5.60
N ALA A 216 4.42 -14.33 6.31
CA ALA A 216 3.45 -15.33 6.75
C ALA A 216 2.18 -15.37 5.88
N GLY A 217 2.09 -14.52 4.85
CA GLY A 217 0.94 -14.47 3.96
C GLY A 217 -0.16 -13.54 4.48
N HIS A 218 0.13 -12.75 5.50
CA HIS A 218 -0.83 -11.84 6.12
C HIS A 218 -0.54 -10.40 5.71
N SER A 219 -1.48 -9.80 4.98
CA SER A 219 -1.38 -8.38 4.64
C SER A 219 -1.54 -7.51 5.89
N ARG A 220 -0.69 -6.48 6.02
CA ARG A 220 -0.86 -5.37 6.98
C ARG A 220 -1.14 -4.05 6.22
N THR A 221 -1.87 -4.15 5.12
CA THR A 221 -2.30 -3.01 4.33
C THR A 221 -3.76 -3.10 3.91
N ARG A 222 -4.26 -2.01 3.32
CA ARG A 222 -5.56 -1.93 2.68
C ARG A 222 -5.38 -1.54 1.22
N GLU A 223 -6.35 -1.89 0.38
CA GLU A 223 -6.39 -1.46 -1.03
C GLU A 223 -6.23 0.06 -1.13
N GLY A 224 -5.59 0.57 -2.19
CA GLY A 224 -5.46 2.01 -2.42
C GLY A 224 -4.50 2.74 -1.47
N THR A 225 -3.79 2.03 -0.58
CA THR A 225 -2.79 2.67 0.30
C THR A 225 -1.55 3.06 -0.51
N PRO A 226 -1.11 4.33 -0.50
CA PRO A 226 0.07 4.77 -1.23
C PRO A 226 1.38 4.37 -0.54
N ILE A 227 2.37 3.96 -1.33
CA ILE A 227 3.78 3.87 -0.93
C ILE A 227 4.65 4.43 -2.04
N GLN A 228 5.90 4.77 -1.71
CA GLN A 228 6.97 4.95 -2.69
C GLN A 228 7.99 3.83 -2.52
N ILE A 229 8.45 3.30 -3.65
CA ILE A 229 9.36 2.15 -3.73
C ILE A 229 10.76 2.64 -4.13
N PHE A 230 11.77 2.07 -3.50
CA PHE A 230 13.17 2.16 -3.91
C PHE A 230 13.73 0.74 -4.03
N ASP A 231 14.76 0.56 -4.84
CA ASP A 231 15.41 -0.75 -5.00
C ASP A 231 16.86 -0.64 -5.42
N VAL A 232 17.60 -1.75 -5.25
CA VAL A 232 19.01 -1.85 -5.64
C VAL A 232 19.21 -2.58 -6.98
N ILE A 233 18.12 -2.92 -7.67
CA ILE A 233 18.13 -3.74 -8.88
C ILE A 233 17.90 -2.93 -10.16
N GLY A 234 17.58 -1.64 -10.04
CA GLY A 234 17.45 -0.69 -11.15
C GLY A 234 16.06 -0.60 -11.77
N VAL A 235 15.01 -1.08 -11.10
CA VAL A 235 13.63 -0.99 -11.61
C VAL A 235 13.02 0.39 -11.30
N GLY A 236 13.23 0.86 -10.08
CA GLY A 236 12.85 2.17 -9.56
C GLY A 236 14.08 2.95 -9.07
N PRO A 237 13.85 4.07 -8.36
CA PRO A 237 14.92 4.88 -7.83
C PRO A 237 15.78 4.11 -6.81
N ALA A 238 17.10 4.34 -6.84
CA ALA A 238 18.00 3.81 -5.82
C ALA A 238 17.63 4.38 -4.43
N PRO A 239 17.73 3.58 -3.35
CA PRO A 239 17.44 4.05 -2.00
C PRO A 239 18.43 5.16 -1.60
N PRO A 240 17.97 6.26 -0.95
CA PRO A 240 18.88 7.22 -0.35
C PRO A 240 19.73 6.56 0.74
N ARG A 241 20.93 7.09 0.96
CA ARG A 241 21.82 6.61 2.05
C ARG A 241 21.26 6.84 3.45
N HIS A 242 20.34 7.77 3.59
CA HIS A 242 19.69 8.10 4.84
C HIS A 242 18.22 8.43 4.57
N PHE A 243 17.33 7.86 5.37
CA PHE A 243 15.92 8.20 5.37
C PHE A 243 15.62 9.07 6.59
N GLU A 244 14.89 10.16 6.37
CA GLU A 244 14.49 11.03 7.47
C GLU A 244 13.44 10.35 8.36
N GLY A 245 13.74 10.26 9.66
CA GLY A 245 12.78 9.84 10.67
C GLY A 245 11.75 10.92 11.01
N VAL A 246 10.75 10.55 11.82
CA VAL A 246 9.72 11.48 12.30
C VAL A 246 10.35 12.51 13.25
N GLN A 247 10.30 13.80 12.86
CA GLN A 247 10.85 14.90 13.66
C GLN A 247 9.85 15.51 14.64
N ASN A 248 8.55 15.46 14.30
CA ASN A 248 7.48 16.03 15.10
C ASN A 248 6.29 15.09 15.13
N TRP A 249 5.60 15.04 16.27
CA TRP A 249 4.38 14.28 16.43
C TRP A 249 3.15 15.21 16.58
N PRO A 250 2.02 14.93 15.91
CA PRO A 250 1.82 13.89 14.90
C PRO A 250 2.65 14.17 13.64
N PRO A 251 3.03 13.12 12.88
CA PRO A 251 3.70 13.29 11.61
C PRO A 251 2.85 14.11 10.64
N ASP A 252 3.55 14.88 9.80
CA ASP A 252 2.95 15.58 8.67
C ASP A 252 2.23 14.54 7.77
N PRO A 253 0.91 14.67 7.55
CA PRO A 253 0.12 13.68 6.82
C PRO A 253 0.52 13.58 5.34
N ASP A 254 1.15 14.61 4.78
CA ASP A 254 1.53 14.64 3.37
C ASP A 254 2.91 14.04 3.12
N ARG A 255 3.73 13.93 4.16
CA ARG A 255 5.08 13.34 4.09
C ARG A 255 5.07 11.82 4.21
N MET A 256 5.98 11.18 3.49
CA MET A 256 6.25 9.75 3.62
C MET A 256 7.50 9.52 4.48
N PHE A 257 7.48 8.44 5.25
CA PHE A 257 8.54 8.03 6.16
C PHE A 257 8.94 6.60 5.87
N PHE A 258 10.21 6.27 6.09
CA PHE A 258 10.72 4.92 5.89
C PHE A 258 9.90 3.90 6.66
N GLU A 259 9.51 2.82 5.99
CA GLU A 259 8.67 1.79 6.55
C GLU A 259 9.48 0.53 6.83
N ALA A 260 10.04 -0.08 5.79
CA ALA A 260 10.70 -1.36 5.87
C ALA A 260 11.65 -1.58 4.68
N ALA A 261 12.59 -2.50 4.87
CA ALA A 261 13.42 -3.08 3.81
C ALA A 261 13.05 -4.55 3.62
N TRP A 262 13.09 -5.03 2.37
CA TRP A 262 12.49 -6.28 1.96
C TRP A 262 13.49 -7.17 1.24
N ASN A 263 13.67 -8.38 1.76
CA ASN A 263 14.44 -9.43 1.11
C ASN A 263 13.53 -10.26 0.17
N ASP A 264 14.04 -11.36 -0.36
CA ASP A 264 13.23 -12.37 -1.03
C ASP A 264 12.10 -12.91 -0.12
N ALA A 265 11.06 -13.48 -0.74
CA ALA A 265 9.83 -13.82 -0.01
C ALA A 265 9.91 -15.05 0.89
N ALA A 266 11.07 -15.72 0.97
CA ALA A 266 11.28 -16.79 1.95
C ALA A 266 11.53 -16.23 3.36
N HIS A 267 11.97 -14.97 3.45
CA HIS A 267 12.37 -14.35 4.71
C HIS A 267 11.43 -13.21 5.07
N PRO A 268 11.28 -12.91 6.39
CA PRO A 268 10.67 -11.67 6.84
C PRO A 268 11.35 -10.43 6.24
N ALA A 269 10.73 -9.27 6.44
CA ALA A 269 11.38 -7.99 6.15
C ALA A 269 12.78 -7.96 6.77
N SER A 270 13.76 -7.38 6.08
CA SER A 270 15.12 -7.28 6.63
C SER A 270 15.17 -6.37 7.85
N CYS A 271 14.23 -5.44 7.95
CA CYS A 271 14.01 -4.58 9.10
C CYS A 271 12.61 -3.94 8.97
N LEU A 272 12.08 -3.41 10.07
CA LEU A 272 10.80 -2.70 10.12
C LEU A 272 10.92 -1.48 11.03
N SER A 273 10.85 -0.27 10.45
CA SER A 273 10.92 0.96 11.25
C SER A 273 9.57 1.38 11.80
N ARG A 274 8.53 1.18 11.00
CA ARG A 274 7.17 1.55 11.36
C ARG A 274 6.19 0.79 10.49
N ARG A 275 4.94 0.85 10.93
CA ARG A 275 3.83 0.24 10.21
C ARG A 275 3.13 1.26 9.33
N ARG A 276 2.73 0.81 8.14
CA ARG A 276 1.92 1.63 7.23
C ARG A 276 0.59 2.06 7.85
N TRP A 277 -0.04 1.10 8.52
CA TRP A 277 -1.25 1.24 9.31
C TRP A 277 -0.92 0.91 10.77
N GLN A 278 -1.01 1.92 11.62
CA GLN A 278 -0.78 1.83 13.05
C GLN A 278 -1.89 1.05 13.76
N GLY A 279 -3.11 1.03 13.21
CA GLY A 279 -4.28 0.38 13.79
C GLY A 279 -4.67 -0.99 13.23
N LEU A 280 -3.87 -1.57 12.32
CA LEU A 280 -4.04 -2.98 11.95
C LEU A 280 -3.25 -3.84 12.93
N PRO A 281 -3.57 -5.10 13.23
CA PRO A 281 -2.66 -5.96 13.99
C PRO A 281 -1.51 -6.49 13.12
N ILE A 282 -0.33 -6.76 13.72
CA ILE A 282 0.70 -7.61 13.06
C ILE A 282 0.30 -9.09 13.14
N GLY A 283 -0.60 -9.49 14.05
CA GLY A 283 -0.93 -10.90 14.30
C GLY A 283 -0.16 -11.43 15.51
N PRO A 284 0.00 -12.75 15.68
CA PRO A 284 1.05 -13.26 16.57
C PRO A 284 2.35 -12.55 16.17
N LEU A 285 3.15 -12.14 17.16
CA LEU A 285 4.48 -11.58 16.92
C LEU A 285 5.13 -12.42 15.82
N CYS A 286 5.80 -11.80 14.84
CA CYS A 286 6.63 -12.60 13.94
C CYS A 286 7.39 -13.56 14.87
N ASP A 287 7.31 -14.88 14.67
CA ASP A 287 7.88 -15.87 15.61
C ASP A 287 9.44 -15.80 15.66
N HIS A 288 9.99 -14.68 15.21
CA HIS A 288 11.38 -14.33 15.08
C HIS A 288 11.61 -13.07 15.93
N ASP A 289 12.49 -13.18 16.91
CA ASP A 289 12.99 -12.08 17.73
C ASP A 289 13.65 -10.95 16.90
N ASP A 290 13.88 -11.19 15.61
CA ASP A 290 14.58 -10.31 14.67
C ASP A 290 13.72 -9.17 14.10
N LEU A 291 12.38 -9.22 14.24
CA LEU A 291 11.46 -8.15 13.80
C LEU A 291 10.37 -7.84 14.84
N PRO A 292 10.73 -7.24 15.99
CA PRO A 292 9.74 -6.84 16.98
C PRO A 292 8.84 -5.73 16.43
N ASP A 293 7.63 -5.62 16.98
CA ASP A 293 6.69 -4.54 16.63
C ASP A 293 7.26 -3.20 17.12
N PRO A 294 7.57 -2.24 16.22
CA PRO A 294 8.16 -0.95 16.62
C PRO A 294 7.20 -0.09 17.46
N ARG A 295 5.92 -0.48 17.59
CA ARG A 295 4.97 0.14 18.52
C ARG A 295 5.10 -0.35 19.96
N GLN A 296 5.75 -1.50 20.18
CA GLN A 296 5.87 -2.19 21.47
C GLN A 296 7.29 -2.18 22.00
N ASP A 297 8.28 -2.32 21.11
CA ASP A 297 9.70 -2.24 21.44
C ASP A 297 10.30 -0.99 20.81
N THR A 298 10.99 -0.22 21.63
CA THR A 298 11.50 1.11 21.34
C THR A 298 13.03 1.13 21.33
N GLY A 299 13.64 0.03 21.78
CA GLY A 299 15.08 -0.23 21.75
C GLY A 299 15.53 -1.03 20.53
N VAL A 300 14.63 -1.29 19.57
CA VAL A 300 14.97 -1.96 18.31
C VAL A 300 15.82 -1.06 17.43
N ARG A 301 16.75 -1.64 16.67
CA ARG A 301 17.36 -0.95 15.53
C ARG A 301 16.29 -0.72 14.48
N PHE A 302 15.99 0.53 14.19
CA PHE A 302 15.14 0.88 13.06
C PHE A 302 15.95 0.71 11.77
N CYS A 303 15.28 0.57 10.63
CA CYS A 303 15.96 0.43 9.35
C CYS A 303 16.85 1.63 9.00
N GLU A 304 16.49 2.82 9.49
CA GLU A 304 17.30 4.03 9.37
C GLU A 304 18.61 3.98 10.17
N ASP A 305 18.75 3.06 11.13
CA ASP A 305 19.98 2.83 11.90
C ASP A 305 20.95 1.87 11.19
N ILE A 306 20.54 1.29 10.05
CA ILE A 306 21.34 0.36 9.26
C ILE A 306 22.05 1.14 8.16
N GLU A 307 23.39 1.02 8.10
CA GLU A 307 24.16 1.48 6.94
C GLU A 307 23.99 0.46 5.80
N TRP A 308 23.16 0.81 4.83
CA TRP A 308 22.86 -0.06 3.70
C TRP A 308 24.05 -0.14 2.73
N PRO A 309 24.41 -1.35 2.23
CA PRO A 309 25.48 -1.50 1.26
C PRO A 309 25.27 -0.62 0.02
N ALA A 310 26.36 -0.22 -0.62
CA ALA A 310 26.28 0.55 -1.86
C ALA A 310 25.51 -0.25 -2.93
N PRO A 311 24.68 0.42 -3.75
CA PRO A 311 23.99 -0.23 -4.87
C PRO A 311 24.98 -1.03 -5.74
N GLY A 312 24.70 -2.32 -5.98
CA GLY A 312 25.50 -3.18 -6.85
C GLY A 312 26.49 -4.17 -6.19
N SER A 313 26.55 -4.26 -4.85
CA SER A 313 27.15 -5.45 -4.20
C SER A 313 26.19 -6.65 -4.30
N GLU A 314 26.70 -7.86 -4.53
CA GLU A 314 25.93 -9.13 -4.52
C GLU A 314 24.88 -9.10 -3.38
N PRO A 315 23.57 -9.11 -3.68
CA PRO A 315 22.56 -8.87 -2.67
C PRO A 315 22.35 -10.13 -1.84
N THR A 316 23.13 -10.23 -0.76
CA THR A 316 22.85 -11.12 0.37
C THR A 316 21.91 -10.48 1.39
N GLY A 317 21.22 -9.38 1.03
CA GLY A 317 20.38 -8.56 1.91
C GLY A 317 19.12 -8.00 1.22
N ALA A 318 18.63 -6.85 1.68
CA ALA A 318 17.41 -6.23 1.17
C ALA A 318 17.51 -5.86 -0.33
N LEU A 319 16.46 -6.16 -1.08
CA LEU A 319 16.31 -5.88 -2.51
C LEU A 319 15.48 -4.61 -2.74
N LEU A 320 14.42 -4.45 -1.96
CA LEU A 320 13.46 -3.35 -2.07
C LEU A 320 13.32 -2.64 -0.74
N PHE A 321 12.95 -1.37 -0.82
CA PHE A 321 12.73 -0.49 0.32
C PHE A 321 11.48 0.33 0.05
N ASN A 322 10.75 0.69 1.10
CA ASN A 322 9.61 1.56 0.89
C ASN A 322 9.46 2.60 1.98
N VAL A 323 8.92 3.74 1.55
CA VAL A 323 8.40 4.78 2.43
C VAL A 323 6.89 4.83 2.28
N SER A 324 6.20 5.26 3.33
CA SER A 324 4.75 5.42 3.31
C SER A 324 4.28 6.46 4.33
N ARG A 325 3.05 6.95 4.18
CA ARG A 325 2.42 7.89 5.12
C ARG A 325 1.98 7.17 6.40
N TYR A 326 1.89 7.91 7.50
CA TYR A 326 1.09 7.44 8.64
C TYR A 326 -0.38 7.50 8.23
N THR A 327 -0.93 6.36 7.81
CA THR A 327 -2.26 6.34 7.19
C THR A 327 -3.37 6.57 8.23
N ASP A 328 -3.13 6.10 9.44
CA ASP A 328 -4.00 6.24 10.60
C ASP A 328 -3.18 6.51 11.86
N LEU A 329 -3.83 7.12 12.85
CA LEU A 329 -3.27 7.34 14.19
C LEU A 329 -4.34 7.12 15.24
N ALA A 330 -3.91 6.65 16.41
CA ALA A 330 -4.78 6.53 17.55
C ALA A 330 -5.11 7.91 18.13
N LEU A 331 -6.37 8.07 18.53
CA LEU A 331 -6.80 9.14 19.43
C LEU A 331 -6.49 8.68 20.86
N HIS A 332 -5.63 9.42 21.53
CA HIS A 332 -5.24 9.20 22.92
C HIS A 332 -6.03 10.16 23.80
N VAL A 333 -6.64 9.62 24.86
CA VAL A 333 -7.25 10.44 25.90
C VAL A 333 -6.19 10.82 26.91
N TRP A 334 -6.04 12.12 27.09
CA TRP A 334 -5.15 12.73 28.06
C TRP A 334 -5.96 13.45 29.12
N LYS A 335 -5.49 13.40 30.35
CA LYS A 335 -5.97 14.24 31.44
C LYS A 335 -4.95 15.35 31.69
N CYS A 336 -5.29 16.60 31.39
CA CYS A 336 -4.42 17.75 31.60
C CYS A 336 -4.86 18.52 32.86
N GLY A 337 -3.96 18.66 33.83
CA GLY A 337 -4.34 19.20 35.15
C GLY A 337 -5.39 18.34 35.86
N ASP A 338 -6.27 18.96 36.64
CA ASP A 338 -7.18 18.22 37.53
C ASP A 338 -8.46 17.71 36.86
N THR A 339 -8.92 18.36 35.78
CA THR A 339 -10.27 18.12 35.23
C THR A 339 -10.34 18.01 33.70
N ASP A 340 -9.39 18.55 32.95
CA ASP A 340 -9.51 18.63 31.49
C ASP A 340 -9.19 17.29 30.84
N LEU A 341 -10.10 16.80 30.00
CA LEU A 341 -9.96 15.56 29.25
C LEU A 341 -10.00 15.86 27.76
N VAL A 342 -8.99 15.38 27.06
CA VAL A 342 -8.83 15.64 25.63
C VAL A 342 -8.43 14.37 24.89
N SER A 343 -9.19 14.05 23.85
CA SER A 343 -8.89 12.97 22.91
C SER A 343 -8.22 13.56 21.68
N THR A 344 -6.96 13.23 21.42
CA THR A 344 -6.17 13.83 20.32
C THR A 344 -5.16 12.82 19.75
N VAL A 345 -4.77 12.99 18.49
CA VAL A 345 -3.63 12.24 17.92
C VAL A 345 -2.28 12.79 18.40
N ARG A 346 -2.29 13.91 19.12
CA ARG A 346 -1.10 14.52 19.71
C ARG A 346 -0.70 13.81 20.98
N GLY A 347 0.60 13.82 21.22
CA GLY A 347 1.19 13.02 22.26
C GLY A 347 1.08 11.54 21.96
N PHE A 348 1.97 10.77 22.55
CA PHE A 348 1.96 9.32 22.40
C PHE A 348 2.65 8.68 23.60
N TYR A 349 2.22 7.47 23.93
CA TYR A 349 2.82 6.68 24.99
C TYR A 349 3.73 5.60 24.41
N GLN A 350 5.03 5.71 24.69
CA GLN A 350 6.06 4.82 24.18
C GLN A 350 6.96 4.40 25.35
N LEU A 351 6.82 3.19 25.88
CA LEU A 351 7.60 2.74 27.05
C LEU A 351 9.12 3.02 26.89
N PRO A 352 9.80 3.71 27.84
CA PRO A 352 9.32 4.26 29.12
C PRO A 352 8.80 5.71 29.06
N ASP A 353 8.86 6.35 27.89
CA ASP A 353 8.60 7.76 27.66
C ASP A 353 7.13 8.08 27.39
N VAL A 354 6.73 9.28 27.82
CA VAL A 354 5.42 9.85 27.55
C VAL A 354 5.62 11.18 26.84
N ILE A 355 5.29 11.20 25.54
CA ILE A 355 5.32 12.43 24.76
C ILE A 355 4.00 13.15 25.02
N GLN A 356 4.08 14.29 25.72
CA GLN A 356 2.93 15.09 26.09
C GLN A 356 2.29 15.73 24.84
N PRO A 357 0.95 15.83 24.78
CA PRO A 357 0.26 16.33 23.59
C PRO A 357 0.45 17.83 23.36
N PHE A 358 0.66 18.61 24.42
CA PHE A 358 0.61 20.07 24.35
C PHE A 358 1.74 20.74 25.13
N PRO A 359 2.47 21.67 24.50
CA PRO A 359 3.21 22.68 25.25
C PRO A 359 2.19 23.67 25.85
N ASN A 360 2.27 23.91 27.16
CA ASN A 360 1.54 24.96 27.92
C ASN A 360 0.14 24.63 28.48
N MET A 361 -0.33 23.37 28.47
CA MET A 361 -1.57 22.95 29.16
C MET A 361 -1.29 22.34 30.55
N GLY A 362 -0.07 22.51 31.08
CA GLY A 362 0.41 21.80 32.27
C GLY A 362 0.86 20.38 31.96
N THR A 363 1.07 19.57 33.00
CA THR A 363 1.36 18.14 32.87
C THR A 363 0.07 17.42 32.47
N CYS A 364 0.11 16.64 31.38
CA CYS A 364 -0.97 15.75 31.01
C CYS A 364 -0.60 14.28 31.30
N GLU A 365 -1.57 13.47 31.65
CA GLU A 365 -1.38 12.04 31.89
C GLU A 365 -2.18 11.24 30.87
N HIS A 366 -1.56 10.24 30.26
CA HIS A 366 -2.25 9.36 29.34
C HIS A 366 -3.25 8.48 30.12
N VAL A 367 -4.51 8.48 29.69
CA VAL A 367 -5.59 7.72 30.33
C VAL A 367 -5.86 6.42 29.58
N ARG A 368 -6.16 6.53 28.27
CA ARG A 368 -6.55 5.39 27.43
C ARG A 368 -6.50 5.75 25.93
N ASN A 369 -6.66 4.74 25.08
CA ASN A 369 -6.99 4.93 23.67
C ASN A 369 -8.49 5.09 23.50
N ASP A 370 -8.90 6.06 22.69
CA ASP A 370 -10.31 6.37 22.45
C ASP A 370 -10.79 5.86 21.07
N GLY A 371 -9.91 5.88 20.07
CA GLY A 371 -10.28 5.51 18.70
C GLY A 371 -9.10 5.60 17.77
N ILE A 372 -9.34 5.42 16.48
CA ILE A 372 -8.34 5.57 15.42
C ILE A 372 -8.95 6.40 14.29
N VAL A 373 -8.26 7.47 13.91
CA VAL A 373 -8.64 8.36 12.81
C VAL A 373 -7.74 8.13 11.61
N LEU A 374 -8.28 8.37 10.42
CA LEU A 374 -7.47 8.40 9.21
C LEU A 374 -6.68 9.71 9.18
N ARG A 375 -5.41 9.65 8.83
CA ARG A 375 -4.52 10.81 8.65
C ARG A 375 -4.27 11.10 7.19
N ALA A 376 -4.35 10.08 6.34
CA ALA A 376 -4.32 10.20 4.89
C ALA A 376 -5.48 9.40 4.29
N LEU A 377 -6.23 10.00 3.37
CA LEU A 377 -7.25 9.28 2.62
C LEU A 377 -6.60 8.42 1.54
N ARG A 378 -7.11 7.19 1.39
CA ARG A 378 -6.69 6.25 0.36
C ARG A 378 -7.29 6.65 -0.98
N SER A 379 -6.65 6.25 -2.09
CA SER A 379 -7.13 6.60 -3.44
C SER A 379 -8.47 5.96 -3.81
N ASP A 380 -8.87 4.90 -3.12
CA ASP A 380 -10.14 4.17 -3.33
C ASP A 380 -11.31 4.74 -2.48
N LEU A 381 -11.06 5.78 -1.68
CA LEU A 381 -12.08 6.43 -0.85
C LEU A 381 -12.56 7.74 -1.48
N ASN A 382 -13.86 8.00 -1.39
CA ASN A 382 -14.43 9.29 -1.79
C ASN A 382 -14.25 10.31 -0.66
N PRO A 383 -13.52 11.43 -0.86
CA PRO A 383 -13.33 12.45 0.17
C PRO A 383 -14.64 13.04 0.72
N ASP A 384 -15.72 13.04 -0.07
CA ASP A 384 -17.02 13.57 0.35
C ASP A 384 -17.69 12.73 1.46
N ASP A 385 -17.20 11.52 1.72
CA ASP A 385 -17.72 10.65 2.79
C ASP A 385 -17.09 10.95 4.16
N PHE A 386 -16.24 11.98 4.25
CA PHE A 386 -15.44 12.28 5.44
C PHE A 386 -15.63 13.71 5.96
N TRP A 387 -15.54 13.85 7.28
CA TRP A 387 -15.34 15.12 7.97
C TRP A 387 -13.87 15.30 8.30
N GLU A 388 -13.32 16.47 7.97
CA GLU A 388 -12.01 16.88 8.47
C GLU A 388 -12.11 17.27 9.95
N LEU A 389 -11.15 16.80 10.75
CA LEU A 389 -11.06 17.05 12.19
C LEU A 389 -9.91 17.99 12.50
N SER A 390 -10.18 18.96 13.36
CA SER A 390 -9.19 19.89 13.88
C SER A 390 -9.20 19.92 15.40
N LEU A 391 -8.02 20.11 15.98
CA LEU A 391 -7.84 20.49 17.38
C LEU A 391 -8.12 21.97 17.56
N PHE A 392 -9.06 22.25 18.45
CA PHE A 392 -9.47 23.57 18.86
C PHE A 392 -9.04 23.83 20.31
N ARG A 393 -8.73 25.08 20.61
CA ARG A 393 -8.31 25.52 21.94
C ARG A 393 -9.13 26.68 22.45
N LYS A 394 -9.31 26.68 23.76
CA LYS A 394 -9.78 27.80 24.57
C LYS A 394 -8.90 27.84 25.82
N ALA A 395 -8.85 28.97 26.53
CA ALA A 395 -8.04 29.06 27.74
C ALA A 395 -8.42 27.96 28.74
N GLY A 396 -7.50 27.02 28.98
CA GLY A 396 -7.67 25.88 29.88
C GLY A 396 -8.44 24.67 29.33
N ASP A 397 -8.75 24.63 28.03
CA ASP A 397 -9.58 23.58 27.41
C ASP A 397 -9.13 23.32 25.96
N ALA A 398 -9.11 22.05 25.54
CA ALA A 398 -8.82 21.66 24.17
C ALA A 398 -9.69 20.49 23.71
N VAL A 399 -10.25 20.59 22.50
CA VAL A 399 -11.15 19.57 21.94
C VAL A 399 -10.89 19.33 20.47
N VAL A 400 -11.12 18.10 20.04
CA VAL A 400 -11.18 17.75 18.62
C VAL A 400 -12.61 17.91 18.14
N ALA A 401 -12.81 18.64 17.05
CA ALA A 401 -14.12 18.83 16.44
C ALA A 401 -13.99 18.91 14.92
N ARG A 402 -15.12 19.03 14.21
CA ARG A 402 -15.10 19.23 12.76
C ARG A 402 -14.44 20.57 12.43
N THR A 403 -13.53 20.59 11.46
CA THR A 403 -12.88 21.84 11.02
C THR A 403 -13.91 22.91 10.64
N ALA A 404 -15.01 22.52 9.97
CA ALA A 404 -16.06 23.43 9.50
C ALA A 404 -17.05 23.88 10.60
N GLU A 405 -17.09 23.22 11.76
CA GLU A 405 -18.05 23.47 12.83
C GLU A 405 -17.31 23.62 14.18
N PRO A 406 -16.56 24.72 14.38
CA PRO A 406 -15.81 24.94 15.61
C PRO A 406 -16.75 25.11 16.82
N PRO A 407 -16.42 24.53 17.99
CA PRO A 407 -17.18 24.77 19.21
C PRO A 407 -17.17 26.25 19.60
N PRO A 408 -18.28 26.79 20.17
CA PRO A 408 -18.38 28.21 20.49
C PRO A 408 -17.26 28.72 21.41
N GLY A 409 -16.55 29.76 20.97
CA GLY A 409 -15.48 30.40 21.74
C GLY A 409 -14.13 29.68 21.70
N PHE A 410 -13.99 28.61 20.91
CA PHE A 410 -12.70 27.99 20.64
C PHE A 410 -12.08 28.53 19.35
N VAL A 411 -10.75 28.52 19.29
CA VAL A 411 -9.97 28.89 18.11
C VAL A 411 -9.12 27.69 17.64
N PRO A 412 -8.82 27.55 16.33
CA PRO A 412 -7.95 26.49 15.85
C PRO A 412 -6.57 26.53 16.52
N GLY A 413 -5.97 25.36 16.78
CA GLY A 413 -4.56 25.26 17.15
C GLY A 413 -3.61 25.69 16.02
N ILE A 414 -2.33 25.94 16.34
CA ILE A 414 -1.32 26.39 15.36
C ILE A 414 -1.18 25.40 14.19
N VAL A 415 -1.15 24.11 14.51
CA VAL A 415 -1.22 23.02 13.54
C VAL A 415 -2.50 22.27 13.89
N PRO A 416 -3.67 22.62 13.32
CA PRO A 416 -4.94 22.15 13.87
C PRO A 416 -5.31 20.75 13.38
N PHE A 417 -4.83 20.29 12.22
CA PHE A 417 -5.31 19.05 11.60
C PHE A 417 -5.03 17.80 12.47
N GLU A 418 -6.10 17.08 12.82
CA GLU A 418 -6.07 15.84 13.61
C GLU A 418 -6.35 14.60 12.76
N GLY A 419 -7.16 14.70 11.70
CA GLY A 419 -7.44 13.59 10.80
C GLY A 419 -8.80 13.69 10.13
N TYR A 420 -9.34 12.55 9.71
CA TYR A 420 -10.65 12.40 9.11
C TYR A 420 -11.51 11.41 9.91
N ALA A 421 -12.78 11.77 10.10
CA ALA A 421 -13.84 10.88 10.56
C ALA A 421 -14.83 10.60 9.43
N PHE A 422 -15.45 9.42 9.45
CA PHE A 422 -16.52 9.08 8.51
C PHE A 422 -17.79 9.87 8.85
N LYS A 423 -18.53 10.29 7.82
CA LYS A 423 -19.84 10.95 7.99
C LYS A 423 -20.94 10.01 8.43
N ALA A 424 -20.87 8.74 8.02
CA ALA A 424 -21.86 7.72 8.29
C ALA A 424 -21.26 6.55 9.08
N GLN A 425 -22.10 5.93 9.92
CA GLN A 425 -21.72 4.72 10.65
C GLN A 425 -21.75 3.51 9.71
N SER A 426 -20.74 2.65 9.84
CA SER A 426 -20.71 1.35 9.16
C SER A 426 -19.81 0.37 9.92
N GLY A 427 -20.21 -0.90 10.00
CA GLY A 427 -19.39 -1.97 10.55
C GLY A 427 -18.81 -1.64 11.93
N ASP A 428 -17.49 -1.67 12.04
CA ASP A 428 -16.73 -1.52 13.29
C ASP A 428 -16.53 -0.06 13.75
N LEU A 429 -17.09 0.92 13.04
CA LEU A 429 -16.96 2.33 13.41
C LEU A 429 -17.78 2.66 14.68
N VAL A 430 -17.24 3.55 15.51
CA VAL A 430 -17.87 4.10 16.71
C VAL A 430 -18.02 5.61 16.61
N PRO A 431 -19.08 6.20 17.20
CA PRO A 431 -19.26 7.64 17.18
C PRO A 431 -18.15 8.33 18.01
N LEU A 432 -17.55 9.36 17.43
CA LEU A 432 -16.77 10.37 18.15
C LEU A 432 -17.72 11.53 18.44
N ASN A 433 -17.92 11.84 19.72
CA ASN A 433 -18.91 12.79 20.18
C ASN A 433 -18.26 13.96 20.92
N LEU A 434 -18.92 15.11 20.91
CA LEU A 434 -18.59 16.26 21.73
C LEU A 434 -19.56 16.33 22.91
N TYR A 435 -19.04 16.36 24.13
CA TYR A 435 -19.81 16.50 25.35
C TYR A 435 -19.51 17.82 26.04
N LEU A 436 -20.52 18.39 26.70
CA LEU A 436 -20.42 19.59 27.52
C LEU A 436 -20.61 19.23 28.99
N ASN A 437 -19.65 19.58 29.84
CA ASN A 437 -19.81 19.57 31.28
C ASN A 437 -20.73 20.72 31.69
N THR A 438 -21.94 20.42 32.17
CA THR A 438 -22.93 21.46 32.51
C THR A 438 -22.59 22.25 33.77
N ALA A 439 -21.68 21.76 34.60
CA ALA A 439 -21.25 22.43 35.82
C ALA A 439 -20.08 23.41 35.58
N THR A 440 -19.14 23.04 34.71
CA THR A 440 -17.91 23.83 34.46
C THR A 440 -17.91 24.57 33.12
N GLY A 441 -18.74 24.14 32.17
CA GLY A 441 -18.72 24.63 30.79
C GLY A 441 -17.60 24.05 29.93
N ASP A 442 -16.84 23.10 30.49
CA ASP A 442 -15.75 22.36 29.85
C ASP A 442 -16.27 21.40 28.78
N ARG A 443 -15.47 21.11 27.75
CA ARG A 443 -15.85 20.17 26.69
C ARG A 443 -14.86 19.04 26.55
N VAL A 444 -15.39 17.86 26.20
CA VAL A 444 -14.55 16.71 25.84
C VAL A 444 -15.05 16.09 24.55
N SER A 445 -14.15 15.93 23.60
CA SER A 445 -14.36 15.08 22.44
C SER A 445 -13.95 13.66 22.78
N THR A 446 -14.87 12.69 22.74
CA THR A 446 -14.54 11.28 23.03
C THR A 446 -15.48 10.28 22.37
N THR A 447 -15.01 9.05 22.18
CA THR A 447 -15.84 7.90 21.74
C THR A 447 -16.51 7.19 22.91
N ALA A 448 -16.04 7.42 24.14
CA ALA A 448 -16.67 6.91 25.35
C ALA A 448 -17.83 7.81 25.78
N THR A 449 -18.76 7.27 26.55
CA THR A 449 -19.79 8.09 27.21
C THR A 449 -19.25 8.54 28.57
N PRO A 450 -18.92 9.83 28.76
CA PRO A 450 -18.55 10.34 30.08
C PRO A 450 -19.76 10.29 31.03
N GLY A 451 -19.49 10.15 32.33
CA GLY A 451 -20.53 10.20 33.36
C GLY A 451 -21.04 11.62 33.63
N ASP A 452 -22.00 11.75 34.55
CA ASP A 452 -22.47 13.06 35.02
C ASP A 452 -21.29 13.95 35.49
N PRO A 453 -21.30 15.26 35.23
CA PRO A 453 -22.40 16.08 34.69
C PRO A 453 -22.30 16.37 33.17
N TYR A 454 -21.67 15.48 32.38
CA TYR A 454 -21.51 15.66 30.94
C TYR A 454 -22.78 15.33 30.16
N VAL A 455 -23.18 16.22 29.25
CA VAL A 455 -24.30 16.01 28.32
C VAL A 455 -23.79 16.01 26.88
N LEU A 456 -24.39 15.18 26.02
CA LEU A 456 -24.04 15.14 24.60
C LEU A 456 -24.43 16.46 23.92
N GLU A 457 -23.46 17.12 23.31
CA GLU A 457 -23.67 18.37 22.57
C GLU A 457 -23.85 18.09 21.08
N SER A 458 -22.96 17.28 20.49
CA SER A 458 -23.05 16.92 19.07
C SER A 458 -22.27 15.64 18.74
N VAL A 459 -22.59 15.04 17.59
CA VAL A 459 -21.81 13.93 17.00
C VAL A 459 -20.80 14.54 16.03
N ILE A 460 -19.50 14.35 16.28
CA ILE A 460 -18.43 14.85 15.42
C ILE A 460 -18.34 13.99 14.16
N GLY A 461 -18.43 12.67 14.29
CA GLY A 461 -18.39 11.72 13.18
C GLY A 461 -18.20 10.30 13.69
N TYR A 462 -17.72 9.41 12.82
CA TYR A 462 -17.45 8.02 13.17
C TYR A 462 -15.99 7.67 12.90
N VAL A 463 -15.35 6.97 13.85
CA VAL A 463 -13.93 6.60 13.82
C VAL A 463 -13.78 5.10 14.06
N PHE A 464 -12.63 4.52 13.70
CA PHE A 464 -12.37 3.12 14.02
C PHE A 464 -12.24 2.95 15.54
N ARG A 465 -12.68 1.80 16.05
CA ARG A 465 -12.44 1.44 17.45
C ARG A 465 -10.95 1.40 17.75
N PRO A 466 -10.54 1.73 18.98
CA PRO A 466 -9.17 1.47 19.41
C PRO A 466 -8.92 -0.04 19.37
N GLU A 467 -7.71 -0.45 19.00
CA GLU A 467 -7.30 -1.85 19.13
C GLU A 467 -7.49 -2.27 20.60
N THR A 468 -8.20 -3.38 20.84
CA THR A 468 -8.07 -4.12 22.08
C THR A 468 -6.67 -4.74 22.08
N ARG A 469 -5.72 -4.08 22.73
CA ARG A 469 -4.39 -4.65 22.98
C ARG A 469 -4.49 -5.82 23.95
#